data_AF-A0A914MUU6-F1
#
_entry.id   AF-A0A914MUU6-F1
#
_cell.length_a   1.000
_cell.length_b   1.000
_cell.length_c   1.000
_cell.angle_alpha   90.00
_cell.angle_beta   90.00
_cell.angle_gamma   90.00
#
_symmetry.space_group_name_H-M   'P 1'
#
loop_
_entity.id
_entity.type
_entity.pdbx_description
1 polymer ?
#
loop_
_entity_poly.entity_id
_entity_poly.type
_entity_poly.pdbx_seq_one_letter_code
_entity_poly.pdbx_strand_id
1 'polypeptide(L)'
;MQKNVLHSSYAEAIESECLEHYEINLERYKDERDAIQKKTFTKWVNQHLSKTNKTVEDLFFDLRDGRNLIDLLELLSAENLSRENGRTRFHRIQNVQSCLEFLRRRNIRLVNIRPEDIVDGNGKLTLGLIWTIILNFQVSAVINYQQKAQRRQDITVHISATTSPNNKIINSQHDEGVHYSQTTSRLVGYLI
;
A
#
# COMPACT_ATOMS: atom_id res chain seq x y z
N MET A 1 55.83 -16.19 -24.20
CA MET A 1 54.52 -16.79 -23.87
C MET A 1 53.94 -16.31 -22.54
N GLN A 2 54.72 -15.86 -21.54
CA GLN A 2 54.18 -15.41 -20.23
C GLN A 2 53.46 -14.04 -20.20
N LYS A 3 53.69 -13.12 -21.15
CA LYS A 3 53.08 -11.78 -21.10
C LYS A 3 51.56 -11.75 -21.38
N ASN A 4 51.05 -12.67 -22.21
CA ASN A 4 49.62 -12.72 -22.54
C ASN A 4 48.77 -13.29 -21.39
N VAL A 5 49.33 -14.19 -20.58
CA VAL A 5 48.64 -14.80 -19.43
C VAL A 5 48.47 -13.79 -18.28
N LEU A 6 49.50 -12.97 -18.03
CA LEU A 6 49.44 -11.92 -17.00
C LEU A 6 48.45 -10.81 -17.36
N HIS A 7 48.37 -10.41 -18.63
CA HIS A 7 47.41 -9.38 -19.06
C HIS A 7 45.96 -9.90 -19.04
N SER A 8 45.73 -11.19 -19.33
CA SER A 8 44.42 -11.84 -19.16
C SER A 8 44.01 -11.87 -17.69
N SER A 9 44.92 -12.32 -16.81
CA SER A 9 44.68 -12.40 -15.36
C SER A 9 44.40 -11.04 -14.72
N TYR A 10 45.05 -9.97 -15.18
CA TYR A 10 44.82 -8.62 -14.67
C TYR A 10 43.47 -8.05 -15.16
N ALA A 11 43.08 -8.33 -16.40
CA ALA A 11 41.79 -7.94 -16.95
C ALA A 11 40.63 -8.67 -16.26
N GLU A 12 40.79 -9.98 -16.01
CA GLU A 12 39.82 -10.81 -15.27
C GLU A 12 39.66 -10.33 -13.81
N ALA A 13 40.76 -9.93 -13.16
CA ALA A 13 40.71 -9.37 -11.81
C ALA A 13 39.95 -8.02 -11.75
N ILE A 14 40.19 -7.14 -12.72
CA ILE A 14 39.47 -5.86 -12.85
C ILE A 14 37.97 -6.10 -13.12
N GLU A 15 37.64 -7.04 -14.00
CA GLU A 15 36.25 -7.40 -14.30
C GLU A 15 35.53 -7.95 -13.05
N SER A 16 36.20 -8.81 -12.28
CA SER A 16 35.68 -9.33 -11.01
C SER A 16 35.43 -8.21 -9.99
N GLU A 17 36.35 -7.27 -9.83
CA GLU A 17 36.21 -6.14 -8.90
C GLU A 17 35.06 -5.19 -9.32
N CYS A 18 34.91 -4.95 -10.63
CA CYS A 18 33.80 -4.16 -11.17
C CYS A 18 32.44 -4.83 -10.95
N LEU A 19 32.36 -6.15 -11.15
CA LEU A 19 31.13 -6.92 -10.94
C LEU A 19 30.74 -6.93 -9.46
N GLU A 20 31.69 -7.16 -8.55
CA GLU A 20 31.45 -7.12 -7.11
C GLU A 20 30.92 -5.75 -6.67
N HIS A 21 31.53 -4.66 -7.15
CA HIS A 21 31.06 -3.30 -6.84
C HIS A 21 29.65 -3.02 -7.41
N TYR A 22 29.33 -3.55 -8.60
CA TYR A 22 27.98 -3.43 -9.17
C TYR A 22 26.95 -4.18 -8.33
N GLU A 23 27.25 -5.41 -7.91
CA GLU A 23 26.37 -6.22 -7.07
C GLU A 23 26.10 -5.56 -5.72
N ILE A 24 27.15 -5.06 -5.06
CA ILE A 24 27.03 -4.32 -3.80
C ILE A 24 26.14 -3.10 -3.97
N ASN A 25 26.36 -2.30 -5.02
CA ASN A 25 25.55 -1.11 -5.26
C ASN A 25 24.09 -1.47 -5.53
N LEU A 26 23.84 -2.50 -6.34
CA LEU A 26 22.49 -2.99 -6.62
C LEU A 26 21.78 -3.46 -5.35
N GLU A 27 22.49 -4.14 -4.45
CA GLU A 27 21.95 -4.60 -3.18
C GLU A 27 21.61 -3.43 -2.24
N ARG A 28 22.51 -2.44 -2.14
CA ARG A 28 22.25 -1.19 -1.39
C ARG A 28 21.03 -0.44 -1.91
N TYR A 29 20.87 -0.34 -3.23
CA TYR A 29 19.68 0.29 -3.82
C TYR A 29 18.39 -0.48 -3.52
N LYS A 30 18.44 -1.81 -3.48
CA LYS A 30 17.28 -2.63 -3.08
C LYS A 30 16.91 -2.40 -1.63
N ASP A 31 17.88 -2.44 -0.72
CA ASP A 31 17.67 -2.21 0.71
C ASP A 31 17.11 -0.81 1.00
N GLU A 32 17.62 0.20 0.32
CA GLU A 32 17.13 1.57 0.46
C GLU A 32 15.67 1.69 0.00
N ARG A 33 15.33 1.10 -1.16
CA ARG A 33 13.95 1.09 -1.65
C ARG A 33 13.00 0.35 -0.71
N ASP A 34 13.40 -0.81 -0.21
CA ASP A 34 12.60 -1.60 0.73
C ASP A 34 12.41 -0.85 2.07
N ALA A 35 13.45 -0.14 2.55
CA ALA A 35 13.36 0.70 3.74
C ALA A 35 12.41 1.89 3.55
N ILE A 36 12.46 2.56 2.39
CA ILE A 36 11.55 3.66 2.04
C ILE A 36 10.11 3.14 1.93
N GLN A 37 9.90 2.00 1.30
CA GLN A 37 8.58 1.38 1.18
C GLN A 37 8.02 1.01 2.56
N LYS A 38 8.81 0.32 3.39
CA LYS A 38 8.45 0.00 4.79
C LYS A 38 8.04 1.26 5.53
N LYS A 39 8.86 2.31 5.51
CA LYS A 39 8.58 3.58 6.20
C LYS A 39 7.29 4.24 5.71
N THR A 40 7.05 4.20 4.41
CA THR A 40 5.84 4.76 3.79
C THR A 40 4.60 4.00 4.23
N PHE A 41 4.66 2.67 4.20
CA PHE A 41 3.54 1.81 4.63
C PHE A 41 3.31 1.90 6.14
N THR A 42 4.35 1.98 6.97
CA THR A 42 4.21 2.23 8.42
C THR A 42 3.47 3.53 8.69
N LYS A 43 3.84 4.62 8.01
CA LYS A 43 3.14 5.91 8.15
C LYS A 43 1.68 5.79 7.76
N TRP A 44 1.40 5.14 6.64
CA TRP A 44 0.04 4.93 6.16
C TRP A 44 -0.81 4.14 7.17
N VAL A 45 -0.29 3.02 7.68
CA VAL A 45 -0.97 2.22 8.72
C VAL A 45 -1.26 3.08 9.96
N ASN A 46 -0.28 3.87 10.42
CA ASN A 46 -0.45 4.75 11.59
C ASN A 46 -1.45 5.89 11.39
N GLN A 47 -1.64 6.39 10.16
CA GLN A 47 -2.70 7.38 9.85
C GLN A 47 -4.10 6.84 10.15
N HIS A 48 -4.29 5.53 10.07
CA HIS A 48 -5.54 4.89 10.45
C HIS A 48 -5.54 4.50 11.94
N LEU A 49 -4.52 3.79 12.42
CA LEU A 49 -4.48 3.24 13.78
C LEU A 49 -4.43 4.29 14.90
N SER A 50 -3.87 5.48 14.62
CA SER A 50 -3.85 6.60 15.58
C SER A 50 -5.25 7.01 16.05
N LYS A 51 -6.31 6.76 15.26
CA LYS A 51 -7.72 6.98 15.65
C LYS A 51 -8.18 6.08 16.79
N THR A 52 -7.42 5.03 17.09
CA THR A 52 -7.67 4.06 18.17
C THR A 52 -6.57 4.07 19.23
N ASN A 53 -5.74 5.12 19.28
CA ASN A 53 -4.56 5.24 20.16
C ASN A 53 -3.57 4.05 20.03
N LYS A 54 -3.47 3.45 18.84
CA LYS A 54 -2.49 2.42 18.51
C LYS A 54 -1.43 2.97 17.58
N THR A 55 -0.22 2.43 17.67
CA THR A 55 0.91 2.82 16.83
C THR A 55 1.75 1.60 16.50
N VAL A 56 2.23 1.55 15.27
CA VAL A 56 3.17 0.57 14.73
C VAL A 56 4.52 1.29 14.57
N GLU A 57 5.54 0.75 15.22
CA GLU A 57 6.93 1.22 15.12
C GLU A 57 7.70 0.37 14.10
N ASP A 58 7.62 -0.95 14.22
CA ASP A 58 8.15 -1.89 13.25
C ASP A 58 7.03 -2.70 12.60
N LEU A 59 6.77 -2.37 11.32
CA LEU A 59 5.75 -3.02 10.50
C LEU A 59 5.87 -4.56 10.47
N PHE A 60 7.09 -5.12 10.49
CA PHE A 60 7.29 -6.56 10.38
C PHE A 60 7.15 -7.28 11.72
N PHE A 61 7.20 -6.54 12.83
CA PHE A 61 7.04 -7.07 14.17
C PHE A 61 5.64 -6.84 14.72
N ASP A 62 5.13 -5.62 14.63
CA ASP A 62 3.89 -5.19 15.28
C ASP A 62 2.63 -5.70 14.57
N LEU A 63 2.76 -6.26 13.37
CA LEU A 63 1.65 -6.91 12.67
C LEU A 63 1.55 -8.42 12.94
N ARG A 64 2.55 -9.02 13.58
CA ARG A 64 2.70 -10.49 13.71
C ARG A 64 1.64 -11.15 14.57
N ASP A 65 0.98 -10.42 15.47
CA ASP A 65 -0.09 -10.96 16.30
C ASP A 65 -1.48 -10.88 15.64
N GLY A 66 -1.55 -10.23 14.48
CA GLY A 66 -2.75 -9.99 13.68
C GLY A 66 -3.69 -8.90 14.23
N ARG A 67 -3.45 -8.36 15.43
CA ARG A 67 -4.40 -7.43 16.07
C ARG A 67 -4.47 -6.10 15.37
N ASN A 68 -3.31 -5.51 15.07
CA ASN A 68 -3.22 -4.26 14.32
C ASN A 68 -3.77 -4.41 12.88
N LEU A 69 -3.65 -5.60 12.27
CA LEU A 69 -4.27 -5.89 10.97
C LEU A 69 -5.80 -5.93 11.06
N ILE A 70 -6.34 -6.56 12.10
CA ILE A 70 -7.78 -6.55 12.38
C ILE A 70 -8.26 -5.10 12.53
N ASP A 71 -7.63 -4.33 13.44
CA ASP A 71 -8.03 -2.94 13.70
C ASP A 71 -8.00 -2.08 12.43
N LEU A 72 -6.94 -2.24 11.62
CA LEU A 72 -6.80 -1.53 10.35
C LEU A 72 -7.94 -1.87 9.39
N LEU A 73 -8.28 -3.15 9.22
CA LEU A 73 -9.37 -3.58 8.34
C LEU A 73 -10.71 -3.09 8.86
N GLU A 74 -10.99 -3.19 10.16
CA GLU A 74 -12.22 -2.68 10.78
C GLU A 74 -12.38 -1.16 10.54
N LEU A 75 -11.30 -0.38 10.68
CA LEU A 75 -11.31 1.07 10.43
C LEU A 75 -11.52 1.42 8.95
N LEU A 76 -11.00 0.60 8.03
CA LEU A 76 -11.13 0.84 6.58
C LEU A 76 -12.49 0.40 6.04
N SER A 77 -13.06 -0.67 6.59
CA SER A 77 -14.29 -1.28 6.10
C SER A 77 -15.55 -0.89 6.88
N ALA A 78 -15.39 -0.36 8.09
CA ALA A 78 -16.46 -0.17 9.07
C ALA A 78 -17.23 -1.47 9.40
N GLU A 79 -16.55 -2.62 9.32
CA GLU A 79 -17.10 -3.94 9.68
C GLU A 79 -16.27 -4.55 10.81
N ASN A 80 -16.91 -5.25 11.74
CA ASN A 80 -16.20 -5.94 12.83
C ASN A 80 -15.66 -7.30 12.37
N LEU A 81 -14.45 -7.63 12.82
CA LEU A 81 -13.78 -8.90 12.55
C LEU A 81 -13.62 -9.70 13.86
N SER A 82 -13.61 -11.03 13.75
CA SER A 82 -13.35 -11.91 14.88
C SER A 82 -11.92 -11.76 15.40
N ARG A 83 -11.75 -11.78 16.73
CA ARG A 83 -10.47 -11.61 17.40
C ARG A 83 -10.24 -12.66 18.48
N GLU A 84 -9.10 -13.33 18.38
CA GLU A 84 -8.57 -14.25 19.38
C GLU A 84 -7.73 -13.49 20.42
N ASN A 85 -8.07 -13.68 21.69
CA ASN A 85 -7.47 -12.94 22.82
C ASN A 85 -6.20 -13.60 23.38
N GLY A 86 -5.89 -14.85 23.01
CA GLY A 86 -4.70 -15.55 23.48
C GLY A 86 -3.39 -15.02 22.90
N ARG A 87 -2.27 -15.38 23.54
CA ARG A 87 -0.91 -14.90 23.20
C ARG A 87 -0.04 -15.92 22.46
N THR A 88 -0.50 -17.17 22.37
CA THR A 88 0.25 -18.26 21.72
C THR A 88 0.32 -18.05 20.20
N ARG A 89 1.28 -18.69 19.54
CA ARG A 89 1.43 -18.62 18.06
C ARG A 89 0.15 -19.03 17.33
N PHE A 90 -0.59 -20.00 17.88
CA PHE A 90 -1.88 -20.41 17.33
C PHE A 90 -2.89 -19.25 17.25
N HIS A 91 -3.08 -18.49 18.33
CA HIS A 91 -4.00 -17.35 18.34
C HIS A 91 -3.56 -16.26 17.34
N ARG A 92 -2.25 -16.03 17.20
CA ARG A 92 -1.72 -15.09 16.21
C ARG A 92 -2.06 -15.53 14.78
N ILE A 93 -1.87 -16.82 14.48
CA ILE A 93 -2.24 -17.42 13.19
C ILE A 93 -3.74 -17.24 12.94
N GLN A 94 -4.60 -17.50 13.93
CA GLN A 94 -6.05 -17.33 13.78
C GLN A 94 -6.47 -15.88 13.53
N ASN A 95 -5.84 -14.92 14.21
CA ASN A 95 -6.08 -13.49 13.97
C ASN A 95 -5.68 -13.10 12.54
N VAL A 96 -4.49 -13.49 12.08
CA VAL A 96 -4.05 -13.19 10.71
C VAL A 96 -4.91 -13.92 9.69
N GLN A 97 -5.27 -15.18 9.92
CA GLN A 97 -6.16 -15.96 9.04
C GLN A 97 -7.50 -15.24 8.87
N SER A 98 -8.09 -14.75 9.96
CA SER A 98 -9.34 -13.98 9.94
C SER A 98 -9.23 -12.75 9.03
N CYS A 99 -8.10 -12.02 9.06
CA CYS A 99 -7.83 -10.91 8.14
C CYS A 99 -7.75 -11.37 6.68
N LEU A 100 -7.02 -12.44 6.39
CA LEU A 100 -6.86 -12.93 5.01
C LEU A 100 -8.18 -13.45 4.44
N GLU A 101 -8.98 -14.14 5.24
CA GLU A 101 -10.33 -14.60 4.87
C GLU A 101 -11.28 -13.43 4.63
N PHE A 102 -11.23 -12.39 5.47
CA PHE A 102 -11.99 -11.17 5.24
C PHE A 102 -11.69 -10.56 3.86
N LEU A 103 -10.41 -10.43 3.49
CA LEU A 103 -10.01 -9.94 2.17
C LEU A 103 -10.54 -10.84 1.04
N ARG A 104 -10.44 -12.17 1.18
CA ARG A 104 -10.96 -13.13 0.20
C ARG A 104 -12.47 -13.05 0.05
N ARG A 105 -13.23 -12.90 1.14
CA ARG A 105 -14.70 -12.73 1.11
C ARG A 105 -15.12 -11.46 0.36
N ARG A 106 -14.27 -10.43 0.38
CA ARG A 106 -14.42 -9.21 -0.43
C ARG A 106 -13.86 -9.33 -1.85
N ASN A 107 -13.59 -10.55 -2.30
CA ASN A 107 -13.10 -10.87 -3.63
C ASN A 107 -11.71 -10.28 -3.95
N ILE A 108 -10.90 -10.00 -2.92
CA ILE A 108 -9.54 -9.51 -3.06
C ILE A 108 -8.59 -10.71 -3.17
N ARG A 109 -7.78 -10.74 -4.24
CA ARG A 109 -6.85 -11.84 -4.50
C ARG A 109 -5.58 -11.67 -3.69
N LEU A 110 -5.24 -12.70 -2.92
CA LEU A 110 -3.97 -12.82 -2.20
C LEU A 110 -3.13 -13.90 -2.89
N VAL A 111 -2.00 -13.52 -3.47
CA VAL A 111 -1.09 -14.47 -4.16
C VAL A 111 0.02 -14.86 -3.20
N ASN A 112 0.08 -16.15 -2.84
CA ASN A 112 1.14 -16.74 -2.03
C ASN A 112 1.38 -16.07 -0.67
N ILE A 113 0.31 -15.59 -0.01
CA ILE A 113 0.38 -15.09 1.36
C ILE A 113 -0.38 -16.05 2.28
N ARG A 114 0.33 -16.62 3.25
CA ARG A 114 -0.24 -17.44 4.31
C ARG A 114 -0.17 -16.71 5.66
N PRO A 115 -0.97 -17.12 6.65
CA PRO A 115 -0.90 -16.52 7.98
C PRO A 115 0.48 -16.67 8.64
N GLU A 116 1.13 -17.82 8.45
CA GLU A 116 2.43 -18.12 9.06
C GLU A 116 3.50 -17.13 8.60
N ASP A 117 3.46 -16.74 7.32
CA ASP A 117 4.41 -15.77 6.75
C ASP A 117 4.38 -14.43 7.50
N ILE A 118 3.17 -13.97 7.85
CA ILE A 118 2.99 -12.71 8.59
C ILE A 118 3.35 -12.91 10.06
N VAL A 119 2.93 -14.02 10.68
CA VAL A 119 3.23 -14.32 12.09
C VAL A 119 4.73 -14.51 12.32
N ASP A 120 5.47 -14.99 11.32
CA ASP A 120 6.91 -15.18 11.39
C ASP A 120 7.68 -13.91 10.97
N GLY A 121 6.99 -12.88 10.46
CA GLY A 121 7.56 -11.57 10.15
C GLY A 121 8.25 -11.49 8.78
N ASN A 122 7.80 -12.26 7.79
CA ASN A 122 8.32 -12.19 6.43
C ASN A 122 8.06 -10.80 5.83
N GLY A 123 9.11 -9.98 5.74
CA GLY A 123 9.01 -8.57 5.32
C GLY A 123 8.39 -8.42 3.93
N LYS A 124 8.82 -9.21 2.95
CA LYS A 124 8.31 -9.14 1.58
C LYS A 124 6.81 -9.45 1.50
N LEU A 125 6.36 -10.51 2.17
CA LEU A 125 4.94 -10.88 2.17
C LEU A 125 4.10 -9.93 3.03
N THR A 126 4.67 -9.36 4.09
CA THR A 126 4.02 -8.31 4.90
C THR A 126 3.82 -7.03 4.10
N LEU A 127 4.85 -6.56 3.37
CA LEU A 127 4.74 -5.42 2.46
C LEU A 127 3.69 -5.68 1.36
N GLY A 128 3.70 -6.88 0.77
CA GLY A 128 2.72 -7.30 -0.23
C GLY A 128 1.28 -7.31 0.30
N LEU A 129 1.07 -7.73 1.55
CA LEU A 129 -0.23 -7.69 2.21
C LEU A 129 -0.72 -6.24 2.42
N ILE A 130 0.12 -5.38 2.98
CA ILE A 130 -0.24 -3.97 3.22
C ILE A 130 -0.49 -3.25 1.90
N TRP A 131 0.32 -3.49 0.88
CA TRP A 131 0.08 -2.99 -0.47
C TRP A 131 -1.28 -3.41 -1.02
N THR A 132 -1.64 -4.69 -0.88
CA THR A 132 -2.94 -5.21 -1.30
C THR A 132 -4.09 -4.47 -0.59
N ILE A 133 -3.97 -4.22 0.71
CA ILE A 133 -4.97 -3.48 1.49
C ILE A 133 -5.08 -2.04 1.00
N ILE A 134 -3.95 -1.34 0.84
CA ILE A 134 -3.92 0.06 0.35
C ILE A 134 -4.65 0.17 -0.99
N LEU A 135 -4.31 -0.67 -1.96
CA LEU A 135 -4.90 -0.64 -3.29
C LEU A 135 -6.42 -0.82 -3.25
N ASN A 136 -6.92 -1.79 -2.48
CA ASN A 136 -8.34 -2.14 -2.51
C ASN A 136 -9.22 -1.24 -1.66
N PHE A 137 -8.69 -0.59 -0.61
CA PHE A 137 -9.48 0.25 0.28
C PHE A 137 -9.33 1.74 0.01
N GLN A 138 -8.14 2.21 -0.41
CA GLN A 138 -7.93 3.63 -0.67
C GLN A 138 -8.17 3.98 -2.13
N VAL A 139 -7.57 3.25 -3.07
CA VAL A 139 -7.65 3.60 -4.50
C VAL A 139 -9.06 3.31 -5.05
N SER A 140 -9.64 2.16 -4.69
CA SER A 140 -11.02 1.84 -5.09
C SER A 140 -12.05 2.81 -4.51
N ALA A 141 -11.84 3.35 -3.30
CA ALA A 141 -12.72 4.37 -2.75
C ALA A 141 -12.68 5.65 -3.60
N VAL A 142 -11.48 6.16 -3.93
CA VAL A 142 -11.32 7.36 -4.77
C VAL A 142 -11.97 7.18 -6.14
N ILE A 143 -11.75 6.04 -6.81
CA ILE A 143 -12.36 5.74 -8.11
C ILE A 143 -13.89 5.75 -8.01
N ASN A 144 -14.45 5.13 -6.96
CA ASN A 144 -15.90 5.11 -6.74
C ASN A 144 -16.47 6.51 -6.45
N TYR A 145 -15.76 7.36 -5.69
CA TYR A 145 -16.17 8.74 -5.45
C TYR A 145 -16.14 9.57 -6.73
N GLN A 146 -15.11 9.44 -7.56
CA GLN A 146 -15.01 10.13 -8.84
C GLN A 146 -16.13 9.71 -9.81
N GLN A 147 -16.44 8.42 -9.92
CA GLN A 147 -17.55 7.94 -10.73
C GLN A 147 -18.91 8.45 -10.23
N LYS A 148 -19.13 8.50 -8.91
CA LYS A 148 -20.37 9.05 -8.32
C LYS A 148 -20.48 10.57 -8.56
N ALA A 149 -19.37 11.31 -8.48
CA ALA A 149 -19.35 12.74 -8.77
C ALA A 149 -19.67 13.02 -10.24
N GLN A 150 -19.10 12.25 -11.17
CA GLN A 150 -19.40 12.34 -12.61
C GLN A 150 -20.88 12.04 -12.90
N ARG A 151 -21.44 10.95 -12.35
CA ARG A 151 -22.88 10.65 -12.51
C ARG A 151 -23.79 11.74 -11.95
N ARG A 152 -23.41 12.41 -10.85
CA ARG A 152 -24.17 13.54 -10.28
C ARG A 152 -24.12 14.77 -11.20
N GLN A 153 -22.97 15.02 -11.84
CA GLN A 153 -22.85 16.09 -12.84
C GLN A 153 -23.71 15.76 -14.07
N ASP A 154 -23.65 14.55 -14.60
CA ASP A 154 -24.44 14.13 -15.77
C ASP A 154 -25.97 14.24 -15.54
N ILE A 155 -26.46 13.84 -14.36
CA ILE A 155 -27.88 13.99 -13.98
C ILE A 155 -28.27 15.48 -13.92
N THR A 156 -27.41 16.34 -13.38
CA THR A 156 -27.66 17.79 -13.28
C THR A 156 -27.73 18.44 -14.67
N VAL A 157 -26.87 18.02 -15.60
CA VAL A 157 -26.86 18.50 -16.99
C VAL A 157 -28.12 18.02 -17.74
N HIS A 158 -28.59 16.80 -17.49
CA HIS A 158 -29.78 16.26 -18.15
C HIS A 158 -31.10 16.90 -17.65
N ILE A 159 -31.19 17.27 -16.37
CA ILE A 159 -32.36 17.98 -15.80
C ILE A 159 -32.42 19.43 -16.31
N SER A 160 -31.27 20.09 -16.47
CA SER A 160 -31.20 21.45 -17.01
C SER A 160 -31.46 21.51 -18.52
N ALA A 161 -31.12 20.47 -19.28
CA ALA A 161 -31.43 20.36 -20.71
C ALA A 161 -32.91 20.07 -21.01
N THR A 162 -33.63 19.46 -20.07
CA THR A 162 -35.07 19.13 -20.22
C THR A 162 -36.00 20.17 -19.57
N THR A 163 -35.43 21.17 -18.88
CA THR A 163 -36.20 22.21 -18.18
C THR A 163 -35.63 23.62 -18.45
N SER A 164 -35.81 24.17 -19.65
CA SER A 164 -36.03 25.63 -19.75
C SER A 164 -36.44 26.07 -21.16
N PRO A 165 -37.30 27.10 -21.24
CA PRO A 165 -36.70 28.37 -21.65
C PRO A 165 -37.23 29.53 -20.80
N ASN A 166 -36.46 29.94 -19.79
CA ASN A 166 -36.20 31.34 -19.39
C ASN A 166 -35.67 31.38 -17.95
N ASN A 167 -34.40 31.69 -17.75
CA ASN A 167 -33.95 33.04 -17.37
C ASN A 167 -32.44 33.05 -17.10
N LYS A 168 -31.81 34.17 -17.47
CA LYS A 168 -30.48 34.59 -17.01
C LYS A 168 -30.55 34.81 -15.50
N ILE A 169 -29.53 34.39 -14.74
CA ILE A 169 -28.90 35.14 -13.62
C ILE A 169 -27.61 34.41 -13.20
N ILE A 170 -26.51 35.12 -13.45
CA ILE A 170 -25.21 35.20 -12.76
C ILE A 170 -25.12 34.47 -11.40
N ASN A 171 -24.05 33.67 -11.21
CA ASN A 171 -23.22 33.75 -10.01
C ASN A 171 -21.85 33.10 -10.22
N SER A 172 -20.85 33.98 -10.26
CA SER A 172 -19.43 33.71 -10.09
C SER A 172 -19.13 33.55 -8.60
N GLN A 173 -18.76 32.35 -8.14
CA GLN A 173 -18.02 32.17 -6.89
C GLN A 173 -17.01 31.04 -7.03
N HIS A 174 -15.83 31.31 -6.48
CA HIS A 174 -14.58 30.59 -6.63
C HIS A 174 -14.64 29.13 -6.17
N ASP A 175 -13.86 28.36 -6.90
CA ASP A 175 -13.65 26.92 -6.83
C ASP A 175 -12.60 26.59 -5.75
N GLU A 176 -13.03 26.03 -4.61
CA GLU A 176 -12.14 25.32 -3.66
C GLU A 176 -12.23 23.79 -3.84
N GLY A 177 -12.23 23.32 -5.10
CA GLY A 177 -12.35 21.92 -5.46
C GLY A 177 -11.04 21.17 -5.75
N VAL A 178 -9.85 21.78 -5.60
CA VAL A 178 -8.60 21.23 -6.16
C VAL A 178 -7.43 21.24 -5.18
N HIS A 179 -7.54 20.52 -4.05
CA HIS A 179 -6.36 20.23 -3.21
C HIS A 179 -6.15 18.74 -2.87
N TYR A 180 -7.15 17.88 -3.06
CA TYR A 180 -6.97 16.44 -2.78
C TYR A 180 -6.29 15.66 -3.93
N SER A 181 -6.25 16.20 -5.15
CA SER A 181 -5.66 15.50 -6.30
C SER A 181 -4.12 15.49 -6.30
N GLN A 182 -3.48 16.56 -5.80
CA GLN A 182 -2.02 16.71 -5.84
C GLN A 182 -1.29 15.93 -4.75
N THR A 183 -1.88 15.81 -3.55
CA THR A 183 -1.27 15.08 -2.42
C THR A 183 -1.26 13.57 -2.68
N THR A 184 -2.25 13.06 -3.40
CA THR A 184 -2.43 11.63 -3.64
C THR A 184 -1.68 11.16 -4.88
N SER A 185 -1.61 11.97 -5.94
CA SER A 185 -0.81 11.66 -7.14
C SER A 185 0.69 11.56 -6.83
N ARG A 186 1.17 12.34 -5.85
CA ARG A 186 2.54 12.20 -5.32
C ARG A 186 2.79 10.83 -4.69
N LEU A 187 1.85 10.29 -3.91
CA LEU A 187 2.03 8.98 -3.25
C LEU A 187 2.12 7.80 -4.23
N VAL A 188 1.41 7.87 -5.36
CA VAL A 188 1.49 6.82 -6.41
C VAL A 188 2.78 6.98 -7.23
N GLY A 189 3.24 8.21 -7.46
CA GLY A 189 4.48 8.49 -8.19
C GLY A 189 5.77 8.21 -7.42
N TYR A 190 5.76 8.24 -6.08
CA TYR A 190 6.92 7.91 -5.24
C TYR A 190 7.10 6.41 -4.98
N LEU A 191 6.17 5.56 -5.42
CA LEU A 191 6.20 4.10 -5.22
C LEU A 191 6.60 3.32 -6.49
N ILE A 192 7.02 4.01 -7.55
CA ILE A 192 7.57 3.43 -8.78
C ILE A 192 9.09 3.63 -8.78
#